data_AF-A0A350WPN9-F1
#
_entry.id   AF-A0A350WPN9-F1
#
_cell.length_a   1.000
_cell.length_b   1.000
_cell.length_c   1.000
_cell.angle_alpha   90.00
_cell.angle_beta   90.00
_cell.angle_gamma   90.00
#
_symmetry.space_group_name_H-M   'P 1'
#
loop_
_entity.id
_entity.type
_entity.pdbx_description
1 polymer ?
#
loop_
_entity_poly.entity_id
_entity_poly.type
_entity_poly.pdbx_seq_one_letter_code
_entity_poly.pdbx_strand_id
1 'polypeptide(L)'
;MSRKIIPFIVAFVLICLVMVVAGVFAFSGAVSAEKFNSKVGWSQPYNTAESMKVIDVTGDGQDDLFIQNTENVTVLDGSGAPQFSYAFASPKTTLGDINGDGVEDIIVYHVDLGMSVDVISKGNVTRLAQSLNIGFPSRVAVLRFTSGPQIVLADNGGGVLALSADGAPLWAGNVGSAEIRGMDDARIGGQIHVAIASNDGTVKVFSSDGRTVWAVNQEQLRRMRAFDLNADGNSEIITGGEYGLFRIYNAADGSVLFEKSLGQAISEVREVELDGDPSSREIVAGGKDGGVWAFSFNGTTATQIWSGSLSDKVTEIAGLDIDEDGKQEAVIGDDAGNVAIFTENGTRNNLPDHSSGITRIDIGKLGNERYVVIADYNEVQTNKVEFNSIPGFQFTPLVVGLMVSAVILVIAAILASIPPKPEMKLSLQDKSRASLDAERRMLKEHIADVERLRKSGEMSGDAYLARLKRLRSDLAENEAAYKSAGFQVKAETFNCPNCGGTLELGMDKCEYCGQVILS
;
A
#
# COMPACT_ATOMS: atom_id res chain seq x y z
N MET A 1 -27.01 -40.82 6.67
CA MET A 1 -27.07 -39.83 5.57
C MET A 1 -26.41 -40.45 4.34
N SER A 2 -27.05 -40.40 3.17
CA SER A 2 -26.52 -41.06 1.96
C SER A 2 -25.12 -40.53 1.62
N ARG A 3 -24.19 -41.41 1.25
CA ARG A 3 -22.83 -41.05 0.80
C ARG A 3 -22.83 -40.10 -0.40
N LYS A 4 -23.96 -40.02 -1.13
CA LYS A 4 -24.20 -39.07 -2.22
C LYS A 4 -24.58 -37.66 -1.74
N ILE A 5 -25.03 -37.50 -0.50
CA ILE A 5 -25.53 -36.23 0.04
C ILE A 5 -24.43 -35.48 0.82
N ILE A 6 -23.53 -36.22 1.49
CA ILE A 6 -22.45 -35.65 2.32
C ILE A 6 -21.55 -34.68 1.53
N PRO A 7 -21.09 -34.99 0.28
CA PRO A 7 -20.26 -34.06 -0.49
C PRO A 7 -20.96 -32.74 -0.81
N PHE A 8 -22.27 -32.78 -1.08
CA PHE A 8 -23.05 -31.57 -1.39
C PHE A 8 -23.32 -30.70 -0.16
N ILE A 9 -23.49 -31.29 1.03
CA ILE A 9 -23.63 -30.52 2.27
C ILE A 9 -22.33 -29.79 2.60
N VAL A 10 -21.17 -30.48 2.49
CA VAL A 10 -19.86 -29.86 2.72
C VAL A 10 -19.59 -28.77 1.68
N ALA A 11 -19.92 -29.03 0.41
CA ALA A 11 -19.84 -28.04 -0.66
C ALA A 11 -20.71 -26.82 -0.40
N PHE A 12 -21.95 -27.01 0.04
CA PHE A 12 -22.87 -25.90 0.37
C PHE A 12 -22.31 -25.01 1.48
N VAL A 13 -21.78 -25.61 2.55
CA VAL A 13 -21.16 -24.86 3.67
C VAL A 13 -19.94 -24.06 3.18
N LEU A 14 -19.07 -24.69 2.36
CA LEU A 14 -17.90 -24.02 1.78
C LEU A 14 -18.31 -22.87 0.84
N ILE A 15 -19.33 -23.07 0.01
CA ILE A 15 -19.87 -22.04 -0.88
C ILE A 15 -20.42 -20.86 -0.09
N CYS A 16 -21.20 -21.11 0.96
CA CYS A 16 -21.68 -20.05 1.85
C CYS A 16 -20.51 -19.26 2.46
N LEU A 17 -19.46 -19.94 2.92
CA LEU A 17 -18.30 -19.31 3.53
C LEU A 17 -17.51 -18.47 2.50
N VAL A 18 -17.27 -19.02 1.30
CA VAL A 18 -16.62 -18.31 0.18
C VAL A 18 -17.44 -17.09 -0.23
N MET A 19 -18.76 -17.21 -0.35
CA MET A 19 -19.64 -16.11 -0.74
C MET A 19 -19.76 -15.02 0.34
N VAL A 20 -19.70 -15.39 1.64
CA VAL A 20 -19.64 -14.42 2.73
C VAL A 20 -18.34 -13.62 2.69
N VAL A 21 -17.19 -14.31 2.53
CA VAL A 21 -15.88 -13.66 2.41
C VAL A 21 -15.85 -12.75 1.17
N ALA A 22 -16.29 -13.27 0.01
CA ALA A 22 -16.42 -12.50 -1.22
C ALA A 22 -17.34 -11.27 -1.05
N GLY A 23 -18.47 -11.43 -0.35
CA GLY A 23 -19.37 -10.32 -0.02
C GLY A 23 -18.69 -9.26 0.83
N VAL A 24 -17.97 -9.65 1.89
CA VAL A 24 -17.21 -8.72 2.73
C VAL A 24 -16.22 -7.91 1.89
N PHE A 25 -15.41 -8.57 1.05
CA PHE A 25 -14.46 -7.87 0.18
C PHE A 25 -15.13 -6.97 -0.87
N ALA A 26 -16.28 -7.38 -1.41
CA ALA A 26 -17.00 -6.60 -2.41
C ALA A 26 -17.68 -5.35 -1.82
N PHE A 27 -18.19 -5.43 -0.59
CA PHE A 27 -18.91 -4.33 0.07
C PHE A 27 -18.03 -3.48 0.98
N SER A 28 -16.81 -3.92 1.31
CA SER A 28 -15.84 -3.12 2.07
C SER A 28 -14.98 -2.20 1.20
N GLY A 29 -15.19 -2.17 -0.13
CA GLY A 29 -14.42 -1.32 -1.06
C GLY A 29 -12.93 -1.69 -1.18
N ALA A 30 -12.50 -2.82 -0.64
CA ALA A 30 -11.08 -3.11 -0.40
C ALA A 30 -10.27 -3.53 -1.64
N VAL A 31 -10.87 -3.59 -2.83
CA VAL A 31 -10.17 -4.05 -4.03
C VAL A 31 -10.65 -3.33 -5.31
N SER A 32 -10.44 -2.02 -5.39
CA SER A 32 -10.02 -1.41 -6.65
C SER A 32 -8.49 -1.42 -6.64
N ALA A 33 -7.88 -2.40 -7.30
CA ALA A 33 -6.45 -2.37 -7.53
C ALA A 33 -6.16 -1.34 -8.63
N GLU A 34 -6.09 -0.07 -8.24
CA GLU A 34 -5.54 1.00 -9.05
C GLU A 34 -4.05 0.76 -9.19
N LYS A 35 -3.62 0.52 -10.43
CA LYS A 35 -2.23 0.26 -10.74
C LYS A 35 -1.70 1.33 -11.67
N PHE A 36 -0.74 2.10 -11.17
CA PHE A 36 0.04 3.01 -11.97
C PHE A 36 1.25 2.25 -12.52
N ASN A 37 1.47 2.34 -13.83
CA ASN A 37 2.75 1.99 -14.44
C ASN A 37 3.31 3.24 -15.10
N SER A 38 4.62 3.33 -15.28
CA SER A 38 5.19 4.40 -16.10
C SER A 38 6.17 3.88 -17.13
N LYS A 39 6.30 4.66 -18.21
CA LYS A 39 7.33 4.48 -19.23
C LYS A 39 8.09 5.78 -19.40
N VAL A 40 9.41 5.68 -19.45
CA VAL A 40 10.28 6.82 -19.74
C VAL A 40 9.99 7.34 -21.15
N GLY A 41 9.69 8.64 -21.25
CA GLY A 41 9.59 9.37 -22.51
C GLY A 41 10.99 9.71 -23.02
N TRP A 42 11.72 10.51 -22.26
CA TRP A 42 13.12 10.85 -22.48
C TRP A 42 13.81 11.16 -21.14
N SER A 43 15.14 11.19 -21.14
CA SER A 43 15.96 11.66 -20.02
C SER A 43 17.07 12.58 -20.51
N GLN A 44 17.46 13.55 -19.68
CA GLN A 44 18.59 14.45 -19.88
C GLN A 44 19.46 14.53 -18.63
N PRO A 45 20.80 14.41 -18.74
CA PRO A 45 21.70 14.67 -17.62
C PRO A 45 21.51 16.10 -17.11
N TYR A 46 21.22 16.23 -15.83
CA TYR A 46 21.01 17.51 -15.17
C TYR A 46 21.24 17.34 -13.67
N ASN A 47 22.42 17.74 -13.21
CA ASN A 47 22.78 17.53 -11.82
C ASN A 47 22.07 18.53 -10.92
N THR A 48 21.69 18.08 -9.72
CA THR A 48 21.26 18.92 -8.59
C THR A 48 20.15 19.93 -8.93
N ALA A 49 19.06 19.48 -9.53
CA ALA A 49 17.91 20.35 -9.79
C ALA A 49 17.35 20.96 -8.48
N GLU A 50 17.32 22.28 -8.39
CA GLU A 50 16.81 23.03 -7.25
C GLU A 50 15.49 23.75 -7.56
N SER A 51 15.16 23.94 -8.83
CA SER A 51 13.88 24.49 -9.26
C SER A 51 13.52 23.86 -10.60
N MET A 52 12.25 23.53 -10.78
CA MET A 52 11.76 22.89 -11.99
C MET A 52 10.29 23.26 -12.17
N LYS A 53 9.89 23.58 -13.41
CA LYS A 53 8.48 23.77 -13.76
C LYS A 53 8.24 23.48 -15.24
N VAL A 54 7.13 22.83 -15.55
CA VAL A 54 6.62 22.68 -16.91
C VAL A 54 5.66 23.84 -17.19
N ILE A 55 6.04 24.74 -18.10
CA ILE A 55 5.29 25.96 -18.43
C ILE A 55 5.82 26.62 -19.71
N ASP A 56 4.96 27.29 -20.47
CA ASP A 56 5.38 28.15 -21.60
C ASP A 56 6.12 29.39 -21.08
N VAL A 57 7.45 29.37 -21.17
CA VAL A 57 8.34 30.51 -20.80
C VAL A 57 8.98 31.15 -22.02
N THR A 58 8.84 30.53 -23.19
CA THR A 58 9.32 31.08 -24.47
C THR A 58 8.27 31.94 -25.18
N GLY A 59 7.01 31.81 -24.79
CA GLY A 59 5.86 32.50 -25.34
C GLY A 59 5.41 31.96 -26.70
N ASP A 60 5.75 30.71 -27.02
CA ASP A 60 5.41 30.08 -28.30
C ASP A 60 4.06 29.33 -28.26
N GLY A 61 3.41 29.28 -27.09
CA GLY A 61 2.14 28.61 -26.85
C GLY A 61 2.26 27.12 -26.51
N GLN A 62 3.47 26.60 -26.33
CA GLN A 62 3.74 25.24 -25.88
C GLN A 62 4.48 25.26 -24.54
N ASP A 63 4.17 24.32 -23.65
CA ASP A 63 4.91 24.26 -22.40
C ASP A 63 6.35 23.79 -22.63
N ASP A 64 7.27 24.48 -21.99
CA ASP A 64 8.69 24.14 -21.91
C ASP A 64 8.99 23.52 -20.54
N LEU A 65 10.15 22.86 -20.40
CA LEU A 65 10.67 22.49 -19.09
C LEU A 65 11.72 23.52 -18.65
N PHE A 66 11.32 24.42 -17.75
CA PHE A 66 12.25 25.25 -17.00
C PHE A 66 12.90 24.42 -15.89
N ILE A 67 14.23 24.50 -15.77
CA ILE A 67 14.98 23.83 -14.73
C ILE A 67 16.23 24.64 -14.32
N GLN A 68 16.51 24.68 -13.02
CA GLN A 68 17.67 25.36 -12.45
C GLN A 68 18.42 24.46 -11.48
N ASN A 69 19.76 24.47 -11.56
CA ASN A 69 20.68 23.90 -10.57
C ASN A 69 21.61 24.98 -10.01
N THR A 70 22.57 24.58 -9.18
CA THR A 70 23.47 25.50 -8.47
C THR A 70 24.36 26.38 -9.37
N GLU A 71 24.39 26.12 -10.68
CA GLU A 71 25.28 26.78 -11.63
C GLU A 71 24.59 27.28 -12.90
N ASN A 72 23.41 26.75 -13.25
CA ASN A 72 22.77 27.01 -14.53
C ASN A 72 21.26 27.18 -14.41
N VAL A 73 20.73 27.99 -15.31
CA VAL A 73 19.31 28.10 -15.61
C VAL A 73 19.10 27.62 -17.05
N THR A 74 18.27 26.61 -17.24
CA THR A 74 18.08 25.92 -18.52
C THR A 74 16.59 25.82 -18.84
N VAL A 75 16.26 25.95 -20.12
CA VAL A 75 14.92 25.66 -20.64
C VAL A 75 15.05 24.61 -21.73
N LEU A 76 14.33 23.50 -21.57
CA LEU A 76 14.28 22.39 -22.52
C LEU A 76 12.94 22.41 -23.27
N ASP A 77 12.95 22.06 -24.55
CA ASP A 77 11.71 21.85 -25.32
C ASP A 77 11.02 20.53 -24.95
N GLY A 78 9.86 20.26 -25.57
CA GLY A 78 9.09 19.04 -25.31
C GLY A 78 9.81 17.72 -25.66
N SER A 79 10.89 17.77 -26.43
CA SER A 79 11.74 16.61 -26.76
C SER A 79 12.92 16.43 -25.81
N GLY A 80 13.09 17.36 -24.87
CA GLY A 80 14.22 17.43 -23.95
C GLY A 80 15.46 18.11 -24.54
N ALA A 81 15.37 18.74 -25.71
CA ALA A 81 16.49 19.47 -26.28
C ALA A 81 16.59 20.87 -25.64
N PRO A 82 17.80 21.35 -25.28
CA PRO A 82 17.94 22.67 -24.69
C PRO A 82 17.65 23.76 -25.72
N GLN A 83 16.69 24.63 -25.40
CA GLN A 83 16.44 25.85 -26.15
C GLN A 83 17.47 26.92 -25.79
N PHE A 84 17.73 27.07 -24.50
CA PHE A 84 18.82 27.89 -23.99
C PHE A 84 19.31 27.39 -22.62
N SER A 85 20.55 27.75 -22.29
CA SER A 85 21.15 27.49 -20.99
C SER A 85 22.12 28.61 -20.65
N TYR A 86 21.97 29.20 -19.47
CA TYR A 86 22.78 30.30 -18.99
C TYR A 86 23.44 29.94 -17.67
N ALA A 87 24.74 30.24 -17.56
CA ALA A 87 25.50 30.04 -16.33
C ALA A 87 25.31 31.23 -15.38
N PHE A 88 24.99 30.94 -14.13
CA PHE A 88 24.85 31.90 -13.04
C PHE A 88 25.58 31.36 -11.81
N ALA A 89 26.30 32.22 -11.07
CA ALA A 89 26.93 31.79 -9.84
C ALA A 89 25.89 31.76 -8.70
N SER A 90 25.56 30.56 -8.23
CA SER A 90 24.61 30.31 -7.13
C SER A 90 23.23 30.96 -7.34
N PRO A 91 22.54 30.65 -8.45
CA PRO A 91 21.25 31.23 -8.74
C PRO A 91 20.18 30.72 -7.76
N LYS A 92 19.21 31.59 -7.51
CA LYS A 92 17.89 31.25 -6.97
C LYS A 92 16.87 31.86 -7.91
N THR A 93 15.84 31.08 -8.24
CA THR A 93 14.92 31.42 -9.33
C THR A 93 13.48 31.42 -8.86
N THR A 94 12.69 32.25 -9.52
CA THR A 94 11.22 32.25 -9.46
C THR A 94 10.69 32.61 -10.84
N LEU A 95 9.44 32.26 -11.07
CA LEU A 95 8.70 32.68 -12.26
C LEU A 95 7.78 33.85 -11.90
N GLY A 96 7.57 34.75 -12.85
CA GLY A 96 6.60 35.85 -12.73
C GLY A 96 6.62 36.74 -13.96
N ASP A 97 5.49 36.88 -14.67
CA ASP A 97 5.33 37.91 -15.72
C ASP A 97 5.51 39.31 -15.10
N ILE A 98 6.70 39.90 -15.25
CA ILE A 98 7.07 41.16 -14.62
C ILE A 98 6.89 42.34 -15.57
N ASN A 99 6.91 42.07 -16.87
CA ASN A 99 6.78 43.07 -17.92
C ASN A 99 5.32 43.25 -18.42
N GLY A 100 4.41 42.39 -18.01
CA GLY A 100 2.98 42.41 -18.33
C GLY A 100 2.65 41.93 -19.73
N ASP A 101 3.51 41.13 -20.36
CA ASP A 101 3.33 40.64 -21.72
C ASP A 101 2.53 39.32 -21.81
N GLY A 102 2.14 38.77 -20.66
CA GLY A 102 1.33 37.55 -20.54
C GLY A 102 2.13 36.26 -20.61
N VAL A 103 3.47 36.31 -20.65
CA VAL A 103 4.37 35.16 -20.59
C VAL A 103 5.19 35.23 -19.31
N GLU A 104 5.38 34.09 -18.65
CA GLU A 104 6.15 34.06 -17.40
C GLU A 104 7.63 34.35 -17.67
N ASP A 105 8.19 35.31 -16.93
CA ASP A 105 9.63 35.59 -16.96
C ASP A 105 10.35 34.76 -15.88
N ILE A 106 11.61 34.42 -16.12
CA ILE A 106 12.47 33.79 -15.11
C ILE A 106 13.28 34.88 -14.42
N ILE A 107 13.02 35.10 -13.13
CA ILE A 107 13.77 36.03 -12.30
C ILE A 107 14.88 35.24 -11.61
N VAL A 108 16.12 35.70 -11.77
CA VAL A 108 17.32 35.03 -11.27
C VAL A 108 18.03 35.93 -10.27
N TYR A 109 18.02 35.57 -8.99
CA TYR A 109 18.84 36.20 -7.95
C TYR A 109 20.15 35.41 -7.81
N HIS A 110 21.29 36.06 -8.08
CA HIS A 110 22.58 35.38 -8.15
C HIS A 110 23.75 36.26 -7.71
N VAL A 111 24.94 35.66 -7.67
CA VAL A 111 26.21 36.33 -7.40
C VAL A 111 26.88 36.74 -8.71
N ASP A 112 27.36 37.98 -8.79
CA ASP A 112 28.17 38.53 -9.90
C ASP A 112 29.14 39.60 -9.35
N LEU A 113 29.18 40.83 -9.91
CA LEU A 113 29.90 42.00 -9.39
C LEU A 113 29.24 42.57 -8.09
N GLY A 114 28.74 41.68 -7.24
CA GLY A 114 27.82 41.93 -6.14
C GLY A 114 26.60 41.03 -6.23
N MET A 115 25.65 41.23 -5.31
CA MET A 115 24.34 40.59 -5.39
C MET A 115 23.53 41.24 -6.51
N SER A 116 23.02 40.42 -7.43
CA SER A 116 22.38 40.88 -8.67
C SER A 116 21.09 40.12 -8.95
N VAL A 117 20.20 40.78 -9.69
CA VAL A 117 18.98 40.19 -10.22
C VAL A 117 18.97 40.37 -11.73
N ASP A 118 18.84 39.26 -12.43
CA ASP A 118 18.65 39.20 -13.88
C ASP A 118 17.25 38.67 -14.19
N VAL A 119 16.69 39.09 -15.32
CA VAL A 119 15.40 38.60 -15.83
C VAL A 119 15.65 37.94 -17.18
N ILE A 120 15.19 36.71 -17.34
CA ILE A 120 15.17 36.00 -18.62
C ILE A 120 13.73 36.03 -19.13
N SER A 121 13.50 36.83 -20.17
CA SER A 121 12.19 36.97 -20.81
C SER A 121 12.25 36.43 -22.22
N LYS A 122 11.49 35.36 -22.52
CA LYS A 122 11.49 34.68 -23.84
C LYS A 122 12.90 34.37 -24.35
N GLY A 123 13.74 33.85 -23.45
CA GLY A 123 15.14 33.52 -23.72
C GLY A 123 16.11 34.71 -23.76
N ASN A 124 15.67 35.95 -23.55
CA ASN A 124 16.56 37.13 -23.52
C ASN A 124 16.90 37.52 -22.09
N VAL A 125 18.19 37.50 -21.75
CA VAL A 125 18.68 37.89 -20.43
C VAL A 125 18.88 39.41 -20.36
N THR A 126 18.35 40.03 -19.30
CA THR A 126 18.52 41.45 -18.99
C THR A 126 18.92 41.64 -17.53
N ARG A 127 19.92 42.51 -17.29
CA ARG A 127 20.33 42.89 -15.93
C ARG A 127 19.31 43.87 -15.35
N LEU A 128 18.60 43.44 -14.31
CA LEU A 128 17.59 44.27 -13.66
C LEU A 128 18.18 45.10 -12.52
N ALA A 129 18.99 44.48 -11.67
CA ALA A 129 19.65 45.15 -10.56
C ALA A 129 21.02 44.52 -10.25
N GLN A 130 21.93 45.31 -9.70
CA GLN A 130 23.28 44.87 -9.32
C GLN A 130 23.77 45.60 -8.07
N SER A 131 24.79 45.04 -7.44
CA SER A 131 25.42 45.61 -6.24
C SER A 131 24.41 45.86 -5.11
N LEU A 132 23.44 44.95 -4.98
CA LEU A 132 22.38 45.03 -3.98
C LEU A 132 22.94 44.84 -2.56
N ASN A 133 22.42 45.61 -1.60
CA ASN A 133 22.80 45.52 -0.19
C ASN A 133 21.98 44.41 0.50
N ILE A 134 22.30 43.17 0.16
CA ILE A 134 21.73 41.94 0.72
C ILE A 134 22.82 40.85 0.74
N GLY A 135 22.66 39.83 1.58
CA GLY A 135 23.60 38.72 1.71
C GLY A 135 23.55 37.70 0.58
N PHE A 136 24.10 36.51 0.83
CA PHE A 136 24.19 35.43 -0.16
C PHE A 136 22.81 34.85 -0.52
N PRO A 137 22.49 34.57 -1.80
CA PRO A 137 21.16 34.18 -2.23
C PRO A 137 20.63 32.93 -1.53
N SER A 138 19.43 33.03 -0.95
CA SER A 138 18.69 31.88 -0.40
C SER A 138 17.37 31.63 -1.14
N ARG A 139 16.60 32.68 -1.42
CA ARG A 139 15.30 32.61 -2.12
C ARG A 139 14.99 33.90 -2.85
N VAL A 140 14.12 33.81 -3.84
CA VAL A 140 13.50 34.93 -4.55
C VAL A 140 12.04 34.58 -4.84
N ALA A 141 11.15 35.57 -4.81
CA ALA A 141 9.75 35.43 -5.18
C ALA A 141 9.27 36.71 -5.86
N VAL A 142 8.38 36.58 -6.85
CA VAL A 142 7.64 37.70 -7.43
C VAL A 142 6.26 37.73 -6.78
N LEU A 143 5.94 38.82 -6.08
CA LEU A 143 4.65 39.01 -5.44
C LEU A 143 3.87 40.13 -6.11
N ARG A 144 2.59 39.88 -6.41
CA ARG A 144 1.68 40.86 -7.01
C ARG A 144 0.87 41.58 -5.94
N PHE A 145 1.51 42.56 -5.30
CA PHE A 145 0.81 43.44 -4.36
C PHE A 145 -0.18 44.35 -5.10
N THR A 146 -1.15 44.90 -4.36
CA THR A 146 -2.08 45.92 -4.88
C THR A 146 -1.36 47.19 -5.35
N SER A 147 -0.16 47.46 -4.81
CA SER A 147 0.72 48.55 -5.24
C SER A 147 1.49 48.27 -6.54
N GLY A 148 1.39 47.05 -7.08
CA GLY A 148 2.18 46.56 -8.21
C GLY A 148 3.11 45.39 -7.84
N PRO A 149 3.67 44.71 -8.85
CA PRO A 149 4.57 43.58 -8.63
C PRO A 149 5.88 44.02 -7.96
N GLN A 150 6.35 43.19 -7.04
CA GLN A 150 7.64 43.35 -6.37
C GLN A 150 8.42 42.03 -6.41
N ILE A 151 9.73 42.14 -6.56
CA ILE A 151 10.66 41.00 -6.41
C ILE A 151 11.18 41.04 -4.98
N VAL A 152 10.88 40.03 -4.18
CA VAL A 152 11.37 39.90 -2.81
C VAL A 152 12.52 38.91 -2.78
N LEU A 153 13.69 39.39 -2.35
CA LEU A 153 14.92 38.64 -2.21
C LEU A 153 15.15 38.30 -0.75
N ALA A 154 15.70 37.11 -0.50
CA ALA A 154 16.03 36.67 0.84
C ALA A 154 17.40 36.01 0.88
N ASP A 155 18.17 36.22 1.95
CA ASP A 155 19.54 35.72 2.08
C ASP A 155 19.76 34.66 3.18
N ASN A 156 20.96 34.08 3.19
CA ASN A 156 21.36 33.05 4.16
C ASN A 156 21.54 33.55 5.61
N GLY A 157 21.48 34.86 5.85
CA GLY A 157 21.61 35.50 7.17
C GLY A 157 20.29 36.10 7.70
N GLY A 158 19.18 35.87 6.99
CA GLY A 158 17.86 36.37 7.36
C GLY A 158 17.53 37.77 6.80
N GLY A 159 18.41 38.36 5.99
CA GLY A 159 18.14 39.62 5.30
C GLY A 159 17.07 39.45 4.22
N VAL A 160 16.22 40.47 4.09
CA VAL A 160 15.15 40.54 3.07
C VAL A 160 15.24 41.89 2.37
N LEU A 161 15.14 41.89 1.04
CA LEU A 161 15.13 43.09 0.22
C LEU A 161 14.06 42.98 -0.85
N ALA A 162 13.14 43.93 -0.89
CA ALA A 162 12.16 44.04 -1.97
C ALA A 162 12.59 45.06 -3.00
N LEU A 163 12.41 44.72 -4.27
CA LEU A 163 12.64 45.56 -5.43
C LEU A 163 11.32 45.78 -6.18
N SER A 164 11.20 46.91 -6.87
CA SER A 164 10.16 47.11 -7.88
C SER A 164 10.38 46.20 -9.08
N ALA A 165 9.37 46.12 -9.96
CA ALA A 165 9.52 45.49 -11.28
C ALA A 165 10.73 46.03 -12.08
N ASP A 166 11.06 47.31 -11.94
CA ASP A 166 12.22 47.94 -12.59
C ASP A 166 13.56 47.77 -11.83
N GLY A 167 13.61 46.96 -10.76
CA GLY A 167 14.83 46.70 -10.00
C GLY A 167 15.22 47.74 -8.93
N ALA A 168 14.39 48.78 -8.71
CA ALA A 168 14.66 49.78 -7.68
C ALA A 168 14.36 49.22 -6.27
N PRO A 169 15.25 49.37 -5.28
CA PRO A 169 14.97 48.98 -3.89
C PRO A 169 13.77 49.73 -3.32
N LEU A 170 12.82 48.98 -2.74
CA LEU A 170 11.60 49.52 -2.13
C LEU A 170 11.69 49.53 -0.60
N TRP A 171 11.97 48.37 -0.01
CA TRP A 171 12.11 48.22 1.44
C TRP A 171 13.08 47.09 1.76
N ALA A 172 13.68 47.17 2.95
CA ALA A 172 14.55 46.14 3.49
C ALA A 172 14.03 45.70 4.86
N GLY A 173 14.22 44.43 5.16
CA GLY A 173 13.76 43.80 6.39
C GLY A 173 14.72 42.70 6.84
N ASN A 174 14.37 42.08 7.95
CA ASN A 174 15.10 40.94 8.48
C ASN A 174 14.16 39.95 9.16
N VAL A 175 14.40 38.66 8.94
CA VAL A 175 13.69 37.52 9.49
C VAL A 175 14.71 36.60 10.12
N GLY A 176 14.81 36.67 11.44
CA GLY A 176 15.76 35.86 12.19
C GLY A 176 17.21 36.21 11.86
N SER A 177 18.07 35.22 12.01
CA SER A 177 19.53 35.34 11.93
C SER A 177 20.18 34.19 11.16
N ALA A 178 19.35 33.41 10.45
CA ALA A 178 19.75 32.22 9.69
C ALA A 178 19.05 32.19 8.33
N GLU A 179 19.39 31.18 7.52
CA GLU A 179 18.89 30.96 6.17
C GLU A 179 17.36 30.95 6.10
N ILE A 180 16.80 31.60 5.06
CA ILE A 180 15.36 31.60 4.81
C ILE A 180 14.88 30.26 4.21
N ARG A 181 13.95 29.61 4.90
CA ARG A 181 13.43 28.26 4.62
C ARG A 181 12.02 28.25 4.00
N GLY A 182 11.36 29.38 3.93
CA GLY A 182 10.12 29.56 3.17
C GLY A 182 9.85 31.03 2.88
N MET A 183 9.23 31.30 1.74
CA MET A 183 8.85 32.64 1.31
C MET A 183 7.73 32.51 0.29
N ASP A 184 6.51 32.76 0.74
CA ASP A 184 5.28 32.52 0.00
C ASP A 184 4.38 33.75 0.14
N ASP A 185 3.54 34.00 -0.85
CA ASP A 185 2.49 35.01 -0.72
C ASP A 185 1.39 34.52 0.23
N ALA A 186 0.86 35.44 1.02
CA ALA A 186 -0.22 35.15 1.97
C ALA A 186 -1.34 36.16 1.77
N ARG A 187 -2.55 35.68 1.48
CA ARG A 187 -3.72 36.54 1.35
C ARG A 187 -4.30 36.82 2.73
N ILE A 188 -4.53 38.09 3.06
CA ILE A 188 -5.11 38.51 4.34
C ILE A 188 -6.07 39.66 4.04
N GLY A 189 -7.36 39.47 4.31
CA GLY A 189 -8.39 40.46 4.06
C GLY A 189 -8.46 40.92 2.60
N GLY A 190 -8.20 40.01 1.66
CA GLY A 190 -8.14 40.31 0.22
C GLY A 190 -6.87 41.03 -0.26
N GLN A 191 -5.87 41.25 0.60
CA GLN A 191 -4.59 41.85 0.26
C GLN A 191 -3.47 40.81 0.31
N ILE A 192 -2.53 40.91 -0.63
CA ILE A 192 -1.33 40.08 -0.64
C ILE A 192 -0.31 40.62 0.37
N HIS A 193 0.25 39.70 1.15
CA HIS A 193 1.36 39.88 2.07
C HIS A 193 2.45 38.86 1.72
N VAL A 194 3.64 39.00 2.31
CA VAL A 194 4.69 37.98 2.18
C VAL A 194 4.92 37.32 3.53
N ALA A 195 4.73 36.01 3.60
CA ALA A 195 5.13 35.18 4.73
C ALA A 195 6.56 34.70 4.51
N ILE A 196 7.43 34.85 5.51
CA ILE A 196 8.83 34.46 5.43
C ILE A 196 9.23 33.71 6.70
N ALA A 197 9.93 32.60 6.54
CA ALA A 197 10.41 31.78 7.66
C ALA A 197 11.94 31.59 7.59
N SER A 198 12.62 31.77 8.72
CA SER A 198 14.05 31.49 8.88
C SER A 198 14.28 30.14 9.56
N ASN A 199 15.41 29.50 9.27
CA ASN A 199 15.83 28.25 9.88
C ASN A 199 15.92 28.32 11.42
N ASP A 200 16.13 29.51 11.99
CA ASP A 200 16.20 29.70 13.45
C ASP A 200 14.84 29.61 14.16
N GLY A 201 13.74 29.46 13.41
CA GLY A 201 12.39 29.36 13.95
C GLY A 201 11.58 30.64 13.85
N THR A 202 12.18 31.75 13.39
CA THR A 202 11.47 33.01 13.19
C THR A 202 10.53 32.91 11.98
N VAL A 203 9.26 33.26 12.16
CA VAL A 203 8.29 33.46 11.07
C VAL A 203 7.76 34.89 11.15
N LYS A 204 7.74 35.60 10.02
CA LYS A 204 7.20 36.95 9.91
C LYS A 204 6.30 37.08 8.69
N VAL A 205 5.27 37.90 8.82
CA VAL A 205 4.46 38.36 7.69
C VAL A 205 4.70 39.85 7.50
N PHE A 206 4.96 40.27 6.26
CA PHE A 206 5.15 41.67 5.89
C PHE A 206 4.06 42.17 4.95
N SER A 207 3.65 43.42 5.12
CA SER A 207 2.85 44.16 4.13
C SER A 207 3.71 44.58 2.93
N SER A 208 3.06 45.09 1.88
CA SER A 208 3.67 45.52 0.63
C SER A 208 4.74 46.62 0.75
N ASP A 209 4.84 47.28 1.90
CA ASP A 209 5.82 48.33 2.20
C ASP A 209 6.85 47.90 3.26
N GLY A 210 6.93 46.60 3.58
CA GLY A 210 7.92 46.03 4.48
C GLY A 210 7.60 46.20 5.97
N ARG A 211 6.41 46.71 6.34
CA ARG A 211 5.98 46.69 7.75
C ARG A 211 5.66 45.26 8.16
N THR A 212 6.20 44.83 9.30
CA THR A 212 5.83 43.54 9.91
C THR A 212 4.40 43.61 10.43
N VAL A 213 3.53 42.75 9.90
CA VAL A 213 2.15 42.57 10.39
C VAL A 213 2.18 41.85 11.73
N TRP A 214 2.88 40.71 11.78
CA TRP A 214 3.18 39.99 13.02
C TRP A 214 4.45 39.15 12.84
N ALA A 215 4.95 38.68 13.99
CA ALA A 215 6.10 37.78 14.06
C ALA A 215 5.88 36.75 15.17
N VAL A 216 6.29 35.50 14.92
CA VAL A 216 6.33 34.44 15.93
C VAL A 216 7.69 33.74 15.89
N ASN A 217 8.00 33.03 16.97
CA ASN A 217 9.15 32.16 17.06
C ASN A 217 8.70 30.76 17.49
N GLN A 218 9.36 29.75 16.95
CA GLN A 218 9.17 28.36 17.32
C GLN A 218 10.50 27.61 17.25
N GLU A 219 10.45 26.28 17.21
CA GLU A 219 11.66 25.50 16.94
C GLU A 219 12.27 25.80 15.57
N GLN A 220 13.49 25.31 15.35
CA GLN A 220 14.16 25.45 14.06
C GLN A 220 13.29 24.93 12.92
N LEU A 221 13.25 25.66 11.81
CA LEU A 221 12.36 25.36 10.70
C LEU A 221 13.11 24.72 9.53
N ARG A 222 12.43 23.77 8.89
CA ARG A 222 12.86 23.16 7.64
C ARG A 222 12.03 23.64 6.46
N ARG A 223 10.74 23.89 6.68
CA ARG A 223 9.80 24.30 5.64
C ARG A 223 8.72 25.24 6.16
N MET A 224 8.30 26.16 5.31
CA MET A 224 7.08 26.94 5.48
C MET A 224 6.37 27.06 4.13
N ARG A 225 5.03 27.04 4.17
CA ARG A 225 4.13 27.28 3.05
C ARG A 225 2.96 28.17 3.46
N ALA A 226 2.37 28.87 2.50
CA ALA A 226 1.12 29.60 2.71
C ALA A 226 0.10 29.24 1.62
N PHE A 227 -1.12 28.87 2.03
CA PHE A 227 -2.22 28.47 1.14
C PHE A 227 -3.56 28.88 1.75
N ASP A 228 -4.58 29.13 0.95
CA ASP A 228 -5.97 29.29 1.42
C ASP A 228 -6.59 27.88 1.57
N LEU A 229 -6.47 27.29 2.77
CA LEU A 229 -6.77 25.87 2.97
C LEU A 229 -8.26 25.59 3.17
N ASN A 230 -9.05 26.60 3.50
CA ASN A 230 -10.49 26.51 3.79
C ASN A 230 -11.34 27.35 2.83
N ALA A 231 -10.73 27.87 1.75
CA ALA A 231 -11.35 28.72 0.74
C ALA A 231 -12.07 29.96 1.31
N ASP A 232 -11.61 30.49 2.45
CA ASP A 232 -12.21 31.69 3.07
C ASP A 232 -11.66 33.01 2.51
N GLY A 233 -10.67 32.93 1.63
CA GLY A 233 -10.01 34.07 1.01
C GLY A 233 -8.85 34.62 1.85
N ASN A 234 -8.53 34.02 2.98
CA ASN A 234 -7.28 34.23 3.72
C ASN A 234 -6.42 32.98 3.64
N SER A 235 -5.10 33.17 3.68
CA SER A 235 -4.18 32.06 3.76
C SER A 235 -4.02 31.57 5.21
N GLU A 236 -3.71 30.30 5.34
CA GLU A 236 -3.04 29.70 6.48
C GLU A 236 -1.55 29.54 6.19
N ILE A 237 -0.73 29.67 7.23
CA ILE A 237 0.71 29.42 7.14
C ILE A 237 1.02 28.08 7.80
N ILE A 238 1.59 27.15 7.04
CA ILE A 238 1.98 25.83 7.51
C ILE A 238 3.48 25.79 7.73
N THR A 239 3.93 25.25 8.85
CA THR A 239 5.36 25.09 9.15
C THR A 239 5.72 23.67 9.56
N GLY A 240 6.86 23.20 9.06
CA GLY A 240 7.49 21.95 9.45
C GLY A 240 8.83 22.20 10.15
N GLY A 241 8.94 21.75 11.40
CA GLY A 241 10.11 21.96 12.26
C GLY A 241 11.13 20.82 12.24
N GLU A 242 12.34 21.13 12.71
CA GLU A 242 13.49 20.23 12.85
C GLU A 242 13.25 19.11 13.88
N TYR A 243 12.41 19.34 14.89
CA TYR A 243 12.12 18.36 15.93
C TYR A 243 10.69 17.78 15.78
N GLY A 244 10.11 17.97 14.60
CA GLY A 244 8.85 17.36 14.18
C GLY A 244 7.61 18.14 14.57
N LEU A 245 7.74 19.41 14.95
CA LEU A 245 6.60 20.28 15.17
C LEU A 245 5.96 20.66 13.84
N PHE A 246 4.73 20.19 13.63
CA PHE A 246 3.86 20.59 12.53
C PHE A 246 2.83 21.60 13.06
N ARG A 247 2.77 22.78 12.45
CA ARG A 247 1.82 23.84 12.85
C ARG A 247 1.14 24.47 11.67
N ILE A 248 -0.10 24.91 11.90
CA ILE A 248 -0.88 25.75 11.01
C ILE A 248 -1.24 27.02 11.78
N TYR A 249 -0.89 28.17 11.22
CA TYR A 249 -1.18 29.49 11.76
C TYR A 249 -2.24 30.19 10.90
N ASN A 250 -3.08 31.00 11.53
CA ASN A 250 -3.88 31.99 10.82
C ASN A 250 -2.93 33.06 10.26
N ALA A 251 -2.91 33.30 8.94
CA ALA A 251 -1.98 34.28 8.38
C ALA A 251 -2.30 35.72 8.80
N ALA A 252 -3.53 36.03 9.24
CA ALA A 252 -3.93 37.38 9.61
C ALA A 252 -3.28 37.87 10.91
N ASP A 253 -3.13 36.99 11.91
CA ASP A 253 -2.69 37.38 13.25
C ASP A 253 -1.60 36.49 13.87
N GLY A 254 -1.22 35.38 13.21
CA GLY A 254 -0.20 34.47 13.69
C GLY A 254 -0.66 33.58 14.85
N SER A 255 -1.98 33.51 15.11
CA SER A 255 -2.54 32.55 16.07
C SER A 255 -2.40 31.12 15.56
N VAL A 256 -2.13 30.17 16.46
CA VAL A 256 -2.01 28.75 16.11
C VAL A 256 -3.40 28.15 15.99
N LEU A 257 -3.74 27.66 14.80
CA LEU A 257 -4.99 26.94 14.52
C LEU A 257 -4.83 25.45 14.81
N PHE A 258 -3.67 24.89 14.47
CA PHE A 258 -3.37 23.47 14.69
C PHE A 258 -1.91 23.25 15.03
N GLU A 259 -1.66 22.26 15.88
CA GLU A 259 -0.33 21.83 16.31
C GLU A 259 -0.32 20.30 16.49
N LYS A 260 0.71 19.65 15.97
CA LYS A 260 0.97 18.23 16.22
C LYS A 260 2.47 17.93 16.11
N SER A 261 2.97 17.02 16.94
CA SER A 261 4.28 16.41 16.71
C SER A 261 4.15 15.21 15.79
N LEU A 262 4.92 15.16 14.71
CA LEU A 262 4.98 14.04 13.76
C LEU A 262 6.10 13.05 14.09
N GLY A 263 6.82 13.25 15.20
CA GLY A 263 7.82 12.33 15.74
C GLY A 263 9.16 12.31 15.01
N GLN A 264 9.32 13.10 13.95
CA GLN A 264 10.56 13.26 13.17
C GLN A 264 10.60 14.62 12.49
N ALA A 265 11.78 15.08 12.10
CA ALA A 265 11.95 16.34 11.39
C ALA A 265 11.10 16.38 10.11
N ILE A 266 10.38 17.49 9.87
CA ILE A 266 9.48 17.61 8.72
C ILE A 266 10.27 18.24 7.58
N SER A 267 10.58 17.48 6.55
CA SER A 267 11.39 17.93 5.41
C SER A 267 10.58 18.66 4.36
N GLU A 268 9.30 18.31 4.20
CA GLU A 268 8.45 18.85 3.14
C GLU A 268 6.98 18.99 3.58
N VAL A 269 6.30 20.00 3.03
CA VAL A 269 4.86 20.24 3.18
C VAL A 269 4.32 20.81 1.87
N ARG A 270 3.18 20.29 1.40
CA ARG A 270 2.45 20.80 0.23
C ARG A 270 0.94 20.68 0.44
N GLU A 271 0.19 21.55 -0.23
CA GLU A 271 -1.22 21.26 -0.52
C GLU A 271 -1.31 20.20 -1.62
N VAL A 272 -2.28 19.30 -1.50
CA VAL A 272 -2.66 18.33 -2.52
C VAL A 272 -4.18 18.22 -2.47
N GLU A 273 -4.86 18.41 -3.59
CA GLU A 273 -6.32 18.30 -3.69
C GLU A 273 -6.74 16.83 -3.73
N LEU A 274 -6.79 16.16 -2.57
CA LEU A 274 -6.93 14.70 -2.52
C LEU A 274 -8.37 14.24 -2.77
N ASP A 275 -9.37 15.01 -2.34
CA ASP A 275 -10.78 14.62 -2.42
C ASP A 275 -11.57 15.32 -3.54
N GLY A 276 -10.99 16.35 -4.16
CA GLY A 276 -11.59 17.10 -5.28
C GLY A 276 -12.61 18.15 -4.82
N ASP A 277 -12.71 18.45 -3.52
CA ASP A 277 -13.54 19.52 -3.00
C ASP A 277 -12.79 20.87 -3.04
N PRO A 278 -13.17 21.79 -3.96
CA PRO A 278 -12.48 23.07 -4.08
C PRO A 278 -12.62 23.99 -2.85
N SER A 279 -13.46 23.64 -1.88
CA SER A 279 -13.72 24.42 -0.66
C SER A 279 -12.81 24.05 0.52
N SER A 280 -12.04 22.96 0.42
CA SER A 280 -10.96 22.64 1.33
C SER A 280 -9.70 22.27 0.55
N ARG A 281 -8.56 22.28 1.22
CA ARG A 281 -7.31 21.75 0.66
C ARG A 281 -6.68 20.81 1.67
N GLU A 282 -6.29 19.63 1.21
CA GLU A 282 -5.55 18.70 2.04
C GLU A 282 -4.07 19.06 2.03
N ILE A 283 -3.40 18.66 3.11
CA ILE A 283 -1.99 18.92 3.32
C ILE A 283 -1.28 17.58 3.40
N VAL A 284 -0.23 17.42 2.62
CA VAL A 284 0.67 16.27 2.73
C VAL A 284 2.02 16.74 3.30
N ALA A 285 2.42 16.11 4.40
CA ALA A 285 3.68 16.36 5.09
C ALA A 285 4.62 15.16 4.93
N GLY A 286 5.89 15.45 4.63
CA GLY A 286 6.97 14.48 4.47
C GLY A 286 8.03 14.66 5.56
N GLY A 287 8.54 13.54 6.07
CA GLY A 287 9.50 13.48 7.16
C GLY A 287 10.90 13.03 6.74
N LYS A 288 11.88 13.37 7.59
CA LYS A 288 13.30 13.05 7.38
C LYS A 288 13.64 11.57 7.46
N ASP A 289 12.83 10.79 8.15
CA ASP A 289 12.98 9.33 8.26
C ASP A 289 11.94 8.60 7.39
N GLY A 290 11.44 9.26 6.35
CA GLY A 290 10.52 8.72 5.36
C GLY A 290 9.06 8.66 5.77
N GLY A 291 8.67 9.22 6.92
CA GLY A 291 7.26 9.30 7.31
C GLY A 291 6.46 10.22 6.38
N VAL A 292 5.22 9.83 6.05
CA VAL A 292 4.28 10.64 5.26
C VAL A 292 2.94 10.72 5.96
N TRP A 293 2.33 11.90 6.00
CA TRP A 293 1.02 12.12 6.59
C TRP A 293 0.18 13.04 5.71
N ALA A 294 -1.09 12.68 5.51
CA ALA A 294 -2.08 13.56 4.90
C ALA A 294 -3.08 14.05 5.95
N PHE A 295 -3.46 15.32 5.83
CA PHE A 295 -4.42 15.98 6.71
C PHE A 295 -5.46 16.73 5.90
N SER A 296 -6.72 16.64 6.30
CA SER A 296 -7.74 17.61 5.90
C SER A 296 -7.74 18.77 6.88
N PHE A 297 -8.16 19.95 6.42
CA PHE A 297 -8.29 21.14 7.26
C PHE A 297 -9.67 21.76 7.07
N ASN A 298 -10.36 22.05 8.17
CA ASN A 298 -11.74 22.56 8.14
C ASN A 298 -11.86 24.06 8.48
N GLY A 299 -10.75 24.79 8.43
CA GLY A 299 -10.68 26.20 8.86
C GLY A 299 -10.36 26.40 10.35
N THR A 300 -10.52 25.38 11.20
CA THR A 300 -10.28 25.50 12.65
C THR A 300 -9.28 24.49 13.19
N THR A 301 -9.23 23.29 12.62
CA THR A 301 -8.31 22.23 13.01
C THR A 301 -8.00 21.34 11.81
N ALA A 302 -6.88 20.63 11.88
CA ALA A 302 -6.56 19.58 10.93
C ALA A 302 -6.92 18.19 11.47
N THR A 303 -7.35 17.28 10.58
CA THR A 303 -7.60 15.86 10.89
C THR A 303 -6.75 15.00 9.98
N GLN A 304 -6.02 14.03 10.54
CA GLN A 304 -5.21 13.13 9.74
C GLN A 304 -6.12 12.16 8.96
N ILE A 305 -5.97 12.11 7.64
CA ILE A 305 -6.72 11.24 6.73
C ILE A 305 -6.05 9.86 6.69
N TRP A 306 -4.75 9.86 6.40
CA TRP A 306 -3.93 8.66 6.34
C TRP A 306 -2.47 8.96 6.70
N SER A 307 -1.69 7.90 6.90
CA SER A 307 -0.24 7.98 7.01
C SER A 307 0.40 6.83 6.24
N GLY A 308 1.57 7.09 5.68
CA GLY A 308 2.39 6.12 4.96
C GLY A 308 3.86 6.32 5.26
N SER A 309 4.71 5.62 4.51
CA SER A 309 6.14 5.84 4.56
C SER A 309 6.82 5.51 3.24
N LEU A 310 7.93 6.19 2.98
CA LEU A 310 8.95 5.85 1.99
C LEU A 310 10.15 5.18 2.69
N SER A 311 11.26 4.96 1.97
CA SER A 311 12.42 4.25 2.53
C SER A 311 13.44 5.18 3.17
N ASP A 312 13.47 6.45 2.75
CA ASP A 312 14.38 7.50 3.23
C ASP A 312 13.68 8.86 3.34
N LYS A 313 14.42 9.92 3.70
CA LYS A 313 13.97 11.32 3.79
C LYS A 313 13.12 11.71 2.60
N VAL A 314 11.87 12.11 2.85
CA VAL A 314 11.00 12.71 1.84
C VAL A 314 11.63 14.01 1.36
N THR A 315 11.90 14.13 0.07
CA THR A 315 12.57 15.29 -0.53
C THR A 315 11.63 16.18 -1.31
N GLU A 316 10.59 15.62 -1.89
CA GLU A 316 9.62 16.35 -2.71
C GLU A 316 8.23 15.72 -2.60
N ILE A 317 7.20 16.57 -2.67
CA ILE A 317 5.80 16.20 -2.75
C ILE A 317 5.18 17.03 -3.86
N ALA A 318 4.36 16.43 -4.70
CA ALA A 318 3.58 17.11 -5.72
C ALA A 318 2.15 16.54 -5.75
N GLY A 319 1.15 17.40 -5.84
CA GLY A 319 -0.25 17.01 -6.09
C GLY A 319 -0.54 17.02 -7.57
N LEU A 320 -0.82 15.86 -8.16
CA LEU A 320 -0.99 15.70 -9.60
C LEU A 320 -2.23 14.86 -9.90
N ASP A 321 -3.15 15.40 -10.69
CA ASP A 321 -4.32 14.67 -11.21
C ASP A 321 -3.86 13.76 -12.37
N ILE A 322 -3.32 12.59 -12.04
CA ILE A 322 -2.64 11.73 -13.03
C ILE A 322 -3.64 11.00 -13.91
N ASP A 323 -4.79 10.61 -13.36
CA ASP A 323 -5.81 9.84 -14.07
C ASP A 323 -6.97 10.69 -14.63
N GLU A 324 -6.93 12.01 -14.43
CA GLU A 324 -7.90 12.99 -14.95
C GLU A 324 -9.31 12.79 -14.39
N ASP A 325 -9.41 12.32 -13.14
CA ASP A 325 -10.69 12.15 -12.44
C ASP A 325 -11.17 13.43 -11.71
N GLY A 326 -10.32 14.47 -11.66
CA GLY A 326 -10.57 15.75 -11.01
C GLY A 326 -10.09 15.84 -9.56
N LYS A 327 -9.52 14.76 -9.02
CA LYS A 327 -8.75 14.72 -7.78
C LYS A 327 -7.27 14.68 -8.10
N GLN A 328 -6.43 14.89 -7.10
CA GLN A 328 -4.98 14.76 -7.24
C GLN A 328 -4.49 13.56 -6.43
N GLU A 329 -3.52 12.86 -7.00
CA GLU A 329 -2.68 11.94 -6.25
C GLU A 329 -1.46 12.68 -5.69
N ALA A 330 -1.02 12.28 -4.51
CA ALA A 330 0.23 12.75 -3.93
C ALA A 330 1.40 11.93 -4.50
N VAL A 331 2.21 12.55 -5.35
CA VAL A 331 3.47 11.98 -5.86
C VAL A 331 4.61 12.42 -4.97
N ILE A 332 5.32 11.46 -4.39
CA ILE A 332 6.29 11.68 -3.32
C ILE A 332 7.61 11.03 -3.70
N GLY A 333 8.68 11.81 -3.61
CA GLY A 333 10.06 11.36 -3.81
C GLY A 333 10.84 11.31 -2.51
N ASP A 334 11.79 10.38 -2.40
CA ASP A 334 12.76 10.33 -1.30
C ASP A 334 14.22 10.42 -1.75
N ASP A 335 15.12 10.57 -0.77
CA ASP A 335 16.57 10.70 -0.96
C ASP A 335 17.25 9.41 -1.45
N ALA A 336 16.56 8.27 -1.39
CA ALA A 336 17.03 6.99 -1.92
C ALA A 336 16.67 6.79 -3.41
N GLY A 337 15.88 7.71 -3.98
CA GLY A 337 15.44 7.65 -5.38
C GLY A 337 14.11 6.92 -5.57
N ASN A 338 13.38 6.63 -4.50
CA ASN A 338 12.04 6.06 -4.63
C ASN A 338 11.02 7.13 -5.00
N VAL A 339 10.09 6.78 -5.88
CA VAL A 339 8.93 7.61 -6.22
C VAL A 339 7.67 6.80 -5.99
N ALA A 340 6.77 7.35 -5.16
CA ALA A 340 5.50 6.71 -4.83
C ALA A 340 4.33 7.67 -5.08
N ILE A 341 3.23 7.12 -5.58
CA ILE A 341 1.95 7.78 -5.79
C ILE A 341 1.01 7.29 -4.68
N PHE A 342 0.43 8.22 -3.93
CA PHE A 342 -0.59 7.94 -2.91
C PHE A 342 -1.92 8.52 -3.36
N THR A 343 -2.95 7.68 -3.35
CA THR A 343 -4.32 8.11 -3.68
C THR A 343 -4.99 8.80 -2.49
N GLU A 344 -6.20 9.34 -2.67
CA GLU A 344 -7.03 9.96 -1.62
C GLU A 344 -7.06 9.17 -0.30
N ASN A 345 -7.15 7.84 -0.39
CA ASN A 345 -7.25 6.95 0.77
C ASN A 345 -5.89 6.46 1.32
N GLY A 346 -4.79 6.95 0.76
CA GLY A 346 -3.43 6.56 1.15
C GLY A 346 -2.95 5.25 0.54
N THR A 347 -3.62 4.73 -0.49
CA THR A 347 -3.15 3.55 -1.21
C THR A 347 -1.88 3.89 -1.98
N ARG A 348 -0.79 3.18 -1.66
CA ARG A 348 0.53 3.42 -2.26
C ARG A 348 0.72 2.60 -3.54
N ASN A 349 1.13 3.29 -4.60
CA ASN A 349 1.68 2.72 -5.83
C ASN A 349 3.11 3.23 -6.04
N ASN A 350 4.01 2.41 -6.57
CA ASN A 350 5.38 2.83 -6.83
C ASN A 350 5.60 3.03 -8.32
N LEU A 351 6.28 4.12 -8.67
CA LEU A 351 6.91 4.27 -9.98
C LEU A 351 8.30 3.60 -9.95
N PRO A 352 8.96 3.40 -11.11
CA PRO A 352 10.33 2.90 -11.15
C PRO A 352 11.27 3.76 -10.31
N ASP A 353 12.18 3.10 -9.61
CA ASP A 353 13.18 3.78 -8.80
C ASP A 353 14.22 4.49 -9.67
N HIS A 354 14.71 5.62 -9.16
CA HIS A 354 15.81 6.39 -9.73
C HIS A 354 17.16 5.97 -9.13
N SER A 355 18.24 6.35 -9.80
CA SER A 355 19.61 6.00 -9.38
C SER A 355 20.12 6.82 -8.19
N SER A 356 19.44 7.92 -7.88
CA SER A 356 19.80 8.85 -6.82
C SER A 356 18.55 9.54 -6.26
N GLY A 357 18.71 10.25 -5.13
CA GLY A 357 17.63 10.95 -4.45
C GLY A 357 16.85 11.92 -5.34
N ILE A 358 15.53 11.87 -5.20
CA ILE A 358 14.62 12.72 -5.96
C ILE A 358 14.78 14.16 -5.50
N THR A 359 14.90 15.08 -6.45
CA THR A 359 15.10 16.50 -6.16
C THR A 359 13.90 17.34 -6.55
N ARG A 360 13.21 17.05 -7.66
CA ARG A 360 11.99 17.76 -8.09
C ARG A 360 11.01 16.82 -8.78
N ILE A 361 9.72 17.12 -8.64
CA ILE A 361 8.62 16.44 -9.30
C ILE A 361 7.67 17.51 -9.82
N ASP A 362 7.23 17.39 -11.06
CA ASP A 362 6.20 18.25 -11.64
C ASP A 362 5.34 17.48 -12.66
N ILE A 363 4.23 18.06 -13.09
CA ILE A 363 3.40 17.55 -14.17
C ILE A 363 3.18 18.63 -15.22
N GLY A 364 3.19 18.22 -16.49
CA GLY A 364 2.77 19.13 -17.54
C GLY A 364 2.81 18.49 -18.91
N LYS A 365 2.43 19.28 -19.91
CA LYS A 365 2.30 18.82 -21.29
C LYS A 365 3.53 19.22 -22.10
N LEU A 366 4.46 18.29 -22.27
CA LEU A 366 5.66 18.52 -23.08
C LEU A 366 5.41 18.00 -24.51
N GLY A 367 5.31 18.93 -25.46
CA GLY A 367 4.87 18.65 -26.82
C GLY A 367 3.40 18.23 -26.87
N ASN A 368 3.11 17.02 -27.32
CA ASN A 368 1.73 16.51 -27.43
C ASN A 368 1.31 15.59 -26.29
N GLU A 369 2.20 15.34 -25.34
CA GLU A 369 2.05 14.30 -24.33
C GLU A 369 2.16 14.89 -22.93
N ARG A 370 1.37 14.35 -22.01
CA ARG A 370 1.43 14.70 -20.59
C ARG A 370 2.42 13.78 -19.87
N TYR A 371 3.28 14.37 -19.04
CA TYR A 371 4.31 13.63 -18.30
C TYR A 371 4.33 14.03 -16.85
N VAL A 372 4.62 13.04 -15.99
CA VAL A 372 5.21 13.31 -14.68
C VAL A 372 6.72 13.48 -14.90
N VAL A 373 7.22 14.68 -14.67
CA VAL A 373 8.63 15.04 -14.83
C VAL A 373 9.32 14.90 -13.49
N ILE A 374 10.38 14.12 -13.44
CA ILE A 374 11.09 13.77 -12.20
C ILE A 374 12.57 14.07 -12.40
N ALA A 375 13.12 14.94 -11.57
CA ALA A 375 14.56 15.15 -11.47
C ALA A 375 15.11 14.43 -10.24
N ASP A 376 16.23 13.74 -10.40
CA ASP A 376 17.05 13.23 -9.31
C ASP A 376 18.33 14.07 -9.15
N TYR A 377 19.36 13.57 -8.47
CA TYR A 377 20.62 14.31 -8.33
C TYR A 377 21.48 14.34 -9.60
N ASN A 378 21.18 13.51 -10.61
CA ASN A 378 22.00 13.27 -11.79
C ASN A 378 21.30 13.66 -13.11
N GLU A 379 19.99 13.46 -13.19
CA GLU A 379 19.22 13.63 -14.42
C GLU A 379 17.79 14.12 -14.19
N VAL A 380 17.17 14.59 -15.26
CA VAL A 380 15.73 14.83 -15.34
C VAL A 380 15.10 13.90 -16.38
N GLN A 381 14.03 13.23 -15.97
CA GLN A 381 13.34 12.19 -16.73
C GLN A 381 11.86 12.51 -16.86
N THR A 382 11.31 12.34 -18.05
CA THR A 382 9.86 12.39 -18.27
C THR A 382 9.26 10.99 -18.19
N ASN A 383 8.16 10.85 -17.45
CA ASN A 383 7.49 9.58 -17.23
C ASN A 383 6.04 9.68 -17.72
N LYS A 384 5.72 8.90 -18.75
CA LYS A 384 4.34 8.71 -19.20
C LYS A 384 3.70 7.71 -18.27
N VAL A 385 2.83 8.18 -17.38
CA VAL A 385 2.16 7.33 -16.39
C VAL A 385 0.85 6.84 -16.98
N GLU A 386 0.65 5.53 -16.97
CA GLU A 386 -0.57 4.87 -17.38
C GLU A 386 -1.33 4.39 -16.15
N PHE A 387 -2.55 4.92 -15.99
CA PHE A 387 -3.50 4.45 -14.99
C PHE A 387 -4.29 3.26 -15.55
N ASN A 388 -4.15 2.11 -14.90
CA ASN A 388 -5.01 0.96 -15.15
C ASN A 388 -5.88 0.73 -13.92
N SER A 389 -7.13 1.19 -13.98
CA SER A 389 -8.17 0.65 -13.11
C SER A 389 -8.65 -0.66 -13.73
N ILE A 390 -8.56 -1.77 -12.98
CA ILE A 390 -9.27 -2.98 -13.38
C ILE A 390 -10.76 -2.62 -13.31
N PRO A 391 -11.52 -2.67 -14.42
CA PRO A 391 -12.95 -2.38 -14.37
C PRO A 391 -13.55 -3.35 -13.37
N GLY A 392 -14.21 -2.82 -12.35
CA GLY A 392 -14.75 -3.62 -11.24
C GLY A 392 -15.60 -4.82 -11.69
N PHE A 393 -16.08 -4.86 -12.94
CA PHE A 393 -16.93 -5.90 -13.46
C PHE A 393 -16.25 -7.25 -13.80
N GLN A 394 -14.96 -7.29 -14.18
CA GLN A 394 -14.34 -8.56 -14.62
C GLN A 394 -13.86 -9.45 -13.47
N PHE A 395 -13.54 -8.86 -12.32
CA PHE A 395 -13.02 -9.56 -11.14
C PHE A 395 -13.57 -9.02 -9.83
N THR A 396 -14.87 -8.73 -9.73
CA THR A 396 -15.45 -8.49 -8.40
C THR A 396 -15.13 -9.71 -7.51
N PRO A 397 -14.83 -9.51 -6.22
CA PRO A 397 -14.72 -10.60 -5.26
C PRO A 397 -15.94 -11.54 -5.34
N LEU A 398 -17.12 -11.01 -5.68
CA LEU A 398 -18.34 -11.76 -5.99
C LEU A 398 -18.20 -12.70 -7.20
N VAL A 399 -17.70 -12.23 -8.35
CA VAL A 399 -17.49 -13.07 -9.55
C VAL A 399 -16.45 -14.16 -9.27
N VAL A 400 -15.35 -13.83 -8.60
CA VAL A 400 -14.34 -14.80 -8.18
C VAL A 400 -14.94 -15.82 -7.21
N GLY A 401 -15.72 -15.34 -6.22
CA GLY A 401 -16.46 -16.19 -5.28
C GLY A 401 -17.44 -17.14 -5.98
N LEU A 402 -18.11 -16.68 -7.04
CA LEU A 402 -19.05 -17.46 -7.84
C LEU A 402 -18.32 -18.54 -8.68
N MET A 403 -17.18 -18.19 -9.28
CA MET A 403 -16.31 -19.12 -10.02
C MET A 403 -15.76 -20.23 -9.10
N VAL A 404 -15.24 -19.86 -7.92
CA VAL A 404 -14.75 -20.81 -6.92
C VAL A 404 -15.90 -21.71 -6.43
N SER A 405 -17.09 -21.14 -6.23
CA SER A 405 -18.29 -21.89 -5.84
C SER A 405 -18.71 -22.92 -6.89
N ALA A 406 -18.61 -22.59 -8.17
CA ALA A 406 -18.87 -23.51 -9.27
C ALA A 406 -17.87 -24.68 -9.27
N VAL A 407 -16.58 -24.42 -9.03
CA VAL A 407 -15.55 -25.47 -8.91
C VAL A 407 -15.83 -26.40 -7.73
N ILE A 408 -16.23 -25.85 -6.58
CA ILE A 408 -16.59 -26.64 -5.39
C ILE A 408 -17.78 -27.58 -5.70
N LEU A 409 -18.80 -27.11 -6.42
CA LEU A 409 -19.93 -27.93 -6.86
C LEU A 409 -19.50 -29.05 -7.81
N VAL A 410 -18.60 -28.78 -8.76
CA VAL A 410 -18.07 -29.79 -9.68
C VAL A 410 -17.32 -30.87 -8.91
N ILE A 411 -16.46 -30.49 -7.97
CA ILE A 411 -15.73 -31.44 -7.11
C ILE A 411 -16.72 -32.29 -6.29
N ALA A 412 -17.76 -31.68 -5.73
CA ALA A 412 -18.80 -32.41 -4.98
C ALA A 412 -19.53 -33.44 -5.85
N ALA A 413 -19.86 -33.09 -7.09
CA ALA A 413 -20.47 -33.99 -8.05
C ALA A 413 -19.54 -35.17 -8.41
N ILE A 414 -18.25 -34.90 -8.63
CA ILE A 414 -17.24 -35.94 -8.88
C ILE A 414 -17.17 -36.90 -7.68
N LEU A 415 -17.05 -36.38 -6.46
CA LEU A 415 -16.97 -37.19 -5.24
C LEU A 415 -18.24 -38.03 -5.01
N ALA A 416 -19.42 -37.48 -5.30
CA ALA A 416 -20.70 -38.18 -5.19
C ALA A 416 -20.88 -39.28 -6.26
N SER A 417 -20.13 -39.22 -7.37
CA SER A 417 -20.18 -40.18 -8.48
C SER A 417 -19.27 -41.40 -8.30
N ILE A 418 -18.36 -41.38 -7.32
CA ILE A 418 -17.43 -42.49 -7.07
C ILE A 418 -18.22 -43.71 -6.58
N PRO A 419 -18.18 -44.86 -7.28
CA PRO A 419 -18.91 -46.05 -6.89
C PRO A 419 -18.38 -46.60 -5.55
N PRO A 420 -19.25 -47.22 -4.73
CA PRO A 420 -18.81 -47.82 -3.48
C PRO A 420 -17.76 -48.90 -3.77
N LYS A 421 -16.68 -48.91 -2.97
CA LYS A 421 -15.67 -49.95 -3.02
C LYS A 421 -16.38 -51.31 -2.91
N PRO A 422 -16.14 -52.26 -3.83
CA PRO A 422 -16.82 -53.55 -3.79
C PRO A 422 -16.55 -54.21 -2.45
N GLU A 423 -17.61 -54.73 -1.82
CA GLU A 423 -17.46 -55.57 -0.64
C GLU A 423 -16.56 -56.74 -1.03
N MET A 424 -15.43 -56.89 -0.34
CA MET A 424 -14.61 -58.11 -0.43
C MET A 424 -15.44 -59.25 0.17
N LYS A 425 -16.30 -59.85 -0.64
CA LYS A 425 -16.86 -61.17 -0.38
C LYS A 425 -15.81 -62.16 -0.84
N LEU A 426 -15.09 -62.73 0.12
CA LEU A 426 -14.18 -63.84 -0.11
C LEU A 426 -15.04 -65.05 -0.53
N SER A 427 -15.28 -65.24 -1.82
CA SER A 427 -15.96 -66.43 -2.34
C SER A 427 -14.96 -67.60 -2.35
N LEU A 428 -14.81 -68.29 -1.22
CA LEU A 428 -14.16 -69.60 -1.17
C LEU A 428 -15.17 -70.67 -1.58
N GLN A 429 -15.55 -70.69 -2.85
CA GLN A 429 -16.23 -71.83 -3.47
C GLN A 429 -15.16 -72.74 -4.06
N ASP A 430 -14.92 -73.84 -3.34
CA ASP A 430 -14.29 -75.11 -3.74
C ASP A 430 -13.27 -75.60 -2.70
N LYS A 431 -13.75 -75.86 -1.47
CA LYS A 431 -12.98 -76.65 -0.50
C LYS A 431 -13.04 -78.13 -0.91
N SER A 432 -11.93 -78.67 -1.37
CA SER A 432 -11.76 -80.10 -1.64
C SER A 432 -11.82 -80.92 -0.33
N ARG A 433 -12.20 -82.19 -0.39
CA ARG A 433 -12.30 -83.07 0.80
C ARG A 433 -11.03 -83.06 1.67
N ALA A 434 -9.86 -83.06 1.03
CA ALA A 434 -8.56 -83.01 1.72
C ALA A 434 -8.37 -81.70 2.51
N SER A 435 -8.88 -80.57 2.01
CA SER A 435 -8.80 -79.29 2.71
C SER A 435 -9.71 -79.24 3.93
N LEU A 436 -10.90 -79.83 3.85
CA LEU A 436 -11.82 -79.94 4.98
C LEU A 436 -11.29 -80.90 6.05
N ASP A 437 -10.66 -82.02 5.66
CA ASP A 437 -10.02 -82.97 6.59
C ASP A 437 -8.83 -82.32 7.33
N ALA A 438 -8.01 -81.53 6.62
CA ALA A 438 -6.89 -80.82 7.23
C ALA A 438 -7.36 -79.74 8.22
N GLU A 439 -8.37 -78.96 7.85
CA GLU A 439 -8.96 -77.93 8.72
C GLU A 439 -9.64 -78.56 9.95
N ARG A 440 -10.39 -79.66 9.77
CA ARG A 440 -11.00 -80.41 10.88
C ARG A 440 -9.94 -80.91 11.86
N ARG A 441 -8.84 -81.47 11.36
CA ARG A 441 -7.73 -81.95 12.20
C ARG A 441 -7.05 -80.82 12.95
N MET A 442 -6.76 -79.71 12.27
CA MET A 442 -6.15 -78.53 12.87
C MET A 442 -7.02 -77.94 13.98
N LEU A 443 -8.33 -77.81 13.75
CA LEU A 443 -9.28 -77.33 14.75
C LEU A 443 -9.35 -78.26 15.98
N LYS A 444 -9.34 -79.59 15.77
CA LYS A 444 -9.27 -80.56 16.89
C LYS A 444 -7.98 -80.45 17.69
N GLU A 445 -6.83 -80.27 17.04
CA GLU A 445 -5.54 -80.07 17.70
C GLU A 445 -5.52 -78.77 18.52
N HIS A 446 -6.04 -77.66 17.96
CA HIS A 446 -6.14 -76.40 18.70
C HIS A 446 -7.09 -76.46 19.90
N ILE A 447 -8.22 -77.17 19.81
CA ILE A 447 -9.12 -77.37 20.95
C ILE A 447 -8.39 -78.14 22.06
N ALA A 448 -7.67 -79.22 21.71
CA ALA A 448 -6.90 -80.00 22.68
C ALA A 448 -5.77 -79.20 23.33
N ASP A 449 -5.12 -78.29 22.59
CA ASP A 449 -4.09 -77.41 23.14
C ASP A 449 -4.67 -76.34 24.07
N VAL A 450 -5.80 -75.75 23.71
CA VAL A 450 -6.53 -74.81 24.57
C VAL A 450 -6.99 -75.48 25.87
N GLU A 451 -7.41 -76.75 25.82
CA GLU A 451 -7.73 -77.55 27.00
C GLU A 451 -6.50 -77.89 27.84
N ARG A 452 -5.34 -78.15 27.23
CA ARG A 452 -4.07 -78.33 27.96
C ARG A 452 -3.65 -77.05 28.66
N LEU A 453 -3.75 -75.90 27.99
CA LEU A 453 -3.41 -74.58 28.56
C LEU A 453 -4.32 -74.21 29.75
N ARG A 454 -5.60 -74.62 29.73
CA ARG A 454 -6.48 -74.48 30.93
C ARG A 454 -6.01 -75.39 32.06
N LYS A 455 -5.62 -76.64 31.77
CA LYS A 455 -5.15 -77.59 32.79
C LYS A 455 -3.79 -77.21 33.39
N SER A 456 -2.91 -76.57 32.64
CA SER A 456 -1.62 -76.07 33.14
C SER A 456 -1.73 -74.75 33.93
N GLY A 457 -2.92 -74.12 33.96
CA GLY A 457 -3.16 -72.86 34.66
C GLY A 457 -2.62 -71.63 33.91
N GLU A 458 -2.15 -71.78 32.67
CA GLU A 458 -1.51 -70.73 31.87
C GLU A 458 -2.52 -69.81 31.16
N MET A 459 -3.82 -70.08 31.27
CA MET A 459 -4.86 -69.28 30.62
C MET A 459 -6.03 -69.02 31.57
N SER A 460 -6.50 -67.77 31.63
CA SER A 460 -7.62 -67.36 32.49
C SER A 460 -8.96 -67.96 32.03
N GLY A 461 -9.91 -68.13 32.97
CA GLY A 461 -11.20 -68.77 32.70
C GLY A 461 -12.01 -68.10 31.58
N ASP A 462 -12.07 -66.77 31.57
CA ASP A 462 -12.82 -66.01 30.55
C ASP A 462 -12.17 -66.11 29.17
N ALA A 463 -10.83 -66.06 29.10
CA ALA A 463 -10.09 -66.21 27.85
C ALA A 463 -10.23 -67.64 27.29
N TYR A 464 -10.24 -68.65 28.16
CA TYR A 464 -10.52 -70.03 27.77
C TYR A 464 -11.91 -70.16 27.15
N LEU A 465 -12.95 -69.66 27.81
CA LEU A 465 -14.33 -69.80 27.34
C LEU A 465 -14.54 -69.10 26.00
N ALA A 466 -14.02 -67.89 25.83
CA ALA A 466 -14.12 -67.15 24.56
C ALA A 466 -13.39 -67.88 23.42
N ARG A 467 -12.19 -68.42 23.67
CA ARG A 467 -11.39 -69.15 22.67
C ARG A 467 -12.01 -70.49 22.30
N LEU A 468 -12.47 -71.25 23.31
CA LEU A 468 -13.09 -72.57 23.12
C LEU A 468 -14.41 -72.44 22.36
N LYS A 469 -15.24 -71.44 22.70
CA LYS A 469 -16.51 -71.19 22.02
C LYS A 469 -16.29 -70.89 20.53
N ARG A 470 -15.30 -70.05 20.20
CA ARG A 470 -14.94 -69.76 18.82
C ARG A 470 -14.48 -71.01 18.07
N LEU A 471 -13.54 -71.77 18.64
CA LEU A 471 -13.01 -72.98 17.99
C LEU A 471 -14.07 -74.07 17.78
N ARG A 472 -15.02 -74.22 18.71
CA ARG A 472 -16.15 -75.14 18.55
C ARG A 472 -17.15 -74.67 17.49
N SER A 473 -17.38 -73.36 17.39
CA SER A 473 -18.19 -72.77 16.32
C SER A 473 -17.55 -73.02 14.95
N ASP A 474 -16.23 -72.77 14.83
CA ASP A 474 -15.49 -73.00 13.59
C ASP A 474 -15.48 -74.49 13.21
N LEU A 475 -15.41 -75.40 14.19
CA LEU A 475 -15.52 -76.84 13.96
C LEU A 475 -16.93 -77.23 13.51
N ALA A 476 -17.97 -76.64 14.09
CA ALA A 476 -19.36 -76.87 13.69
C ALA A 476 -19.62 -76.35 12.26
N GLU A 477 -19.05 -75.21 11.88
CA GLU A 477 -19.10 -74.70 10.50
C GLU A 477 -18.37 -75.62 9.53
N ASN A 478 -17.20 -76.15 9.91
CA ASN A 478 -16.49 -77.15 9.12
C ASN A 478 -17.34 -78.42 8.94
N GLU A 479 -17.99 -78.93 9.99
CA GLU A 479 -18.89 -80.10 9.91
C GLU A 479 -20.17 -79.82 9.09
N ALA A 480 -20.72 -78.60 9.17
CA ALA A 480 -21.80 -78.17 8.29
C ALA A 480 -21.35 -78.15 6.82
N ALA A 481 -20.11 -77.71 6.54
CA ALA A 481 -19.52 -77.74 5.21
C ALA A 481 -19.33 -79.18 4.69
N TYR A 482 -18.93 -80.13 5.54
CA TYR A 482 -18.91 -81.56 5.20
C TYR A 482 -20.29 -82.08 4.77
N LYS A 483 -21.33 -81.72 5.53
CA LYS A 483 -22.71 -82.16 5.29
C LYS A 483 -23.25 -81.55 3.99
N SER A 484 -23.00 -80.26 3.73
CA SER A 484 -23.40 -79.60 2.48
C SER A 484 -22.67 -80.14 1.25
N ALA A 485 -21.44 -80.62 1.43
CA ALA A 485 -20.64 -81.22 0.34
C ALA A 485 -20.95 -82.71 0.11
N GLY A 486 -21.91 -83.31 0.84
CA GLY A 486 -22.37 -84.69 0.62
C GLY A 486 -21.44 -85.78 1.16
N PHE A 487 -20.48 -85.45 2.02
CA PHE A 487 -19.58 -86.43 2.64
C PHE A 487 -20.23 -87.05 3.89
N GLN A 488 -20.22 -88.38 3.99
CA GLN A 488 -20.74 -89.10 5.15
C GLN A 488 -19.83 -88.87 6.38
N VAL A 489 -20.32 -88.12 7.37
CA VAL A 489 -19.64 -87.92 8.66
C VAL A 489 -20.30 -88.80 9.71
N LYS A 490 -19.49 -89.58 10.44
CA LYS A 490 -19.94 -90.27 11.66
C LYS A 490 -20.12 -89.20 12.73
N ALA A 491 -21.37 -88.89 13.11
CA ALA A 491 -21.65 -87.89 14.14
C ALA A 491 -20.98 -88.31 15.46
N GLU A 492 -19.98 -87.55 15.89
CA GLU A 492 -19.31 -87.76 17.17
C GLU A 492 -20.23 -87.18 18.26
N THR A 493 -20.53 -88.01 19.26
CA THR A 493 -21.38 -87.62 20.40
C THR A 493 -20.53 -87.47 21.66
N PHE A 494 -20.95 -86.61 22.57
CA PHE A 494 -20.36 -86.49 23.90
C PHE A 494 -21.46 -86.61 24.97
N ASN A 495 -21.09 -87.07 26.17
CA ASN A 495 -22.04 -87.15 27.26
C ASN A 495 -22.14 -85.80 27.97
N CYS A 496 -23.37 -85.36 28.23
CA CYS A 496 -23.65 -84.15 28.98
C CYS A 496 -22.95 -84.23 30.36
N PRO A 497 -22.12 -83.24 30.73
CA PRO A 497 -21.42 -83.24 32.02
C PRO A 497 -22.37 -83.22 33.23
N ASN A 498 -23.61 -82.76 33.04
CA ASN A 498 -24.57 -82.54 34.12
C ASN A 498 -25.55 -83.70 34.34
N CYS A 499 -25.93 -84.43 33.27
CA CYS A 499 -26.92 -85.52 33.38
C CYS A 499 -26.48 -86.82 32.71
N GLY A 500 -25.31 -86.86 32.07
CA GLY A 500 -24.77 -88.05 31.42
C GLY A 500 -25.41 -88.41 30.07
N GLY A 501 -26.43 -87.68 29.59
CA GLY A 501 -27.11 -87.96 28.33
C GLY A 501 -26.20 -87.72 27.11
N THR A 502 -26.26 -88.63 26.13
CA THR A 502 -25.44 -88.57 24.91
C THR A 502 -26.00 -87.53 23.92
N LEU A 503 -25.18 -86.56 23.53
CA LEU A 503 -25.55 -85.41 22.70
C LEU A 503 -24.60 -85.28 21.50
N GLU A 504 -25.09 -84.70 20.41
CA GLU A 504 -24.25 -84.35 19.26
C GLU A 504 -23.36 -83.12 19.56
N LEU A 505 -22.12 -83.14 19.07
CA LEU A 505 -21.19 -82.00 19.16
C LEU A 505 -21.80 -80.76 18.47
N GLY A 506 -21.80 -79.62 19.16
CA GLY A 506 -22.35 -78.34 18.65
C GLY A 506 -23.66 -77.89 19.30
N MET A 507 -24.20 -78.67 20.23
CA MET A 507 -25.39 -78.30 21.01
C MET A 507 -25.02 -77.39 22.19
N ASP A 508 -25.65 -76.20 22.27
CA ASP A 508 -25.42 -75.24 23.37
C ASP A 508 -26.25 -75.57 24.62
N LYS A 509 -27.31 -76.37 24.48
CA LYS A 509 -28.23 -76.73 25.57
C LYS A 509 -28.57 -78.21 25.49
N CYS A 510 -28.55 -78.88 26.63
CA CYS A 510 -28.88 -80.29 26.70
C CYS A 510 -30.39 -80.47 26.54
N GLU A 511 -30.81 -81.24 25.55
CA GLU A 511 -32.24 -81.54 25.34
C GLU A 511 -32.84 -82.40 26.45
N TYR A 512 -32.02 -83.17 27.17
CA TYR A 512 -32.48 -84.05 28.25
C TYR A 512 -32.68 -83.33 29.57
N CYS A 513 -31.76 -82.43 29.98
CA CYS A 513 -31.84 -81.74 31.27
C CYS A 513 -32.13 -80.24 31.17
N GLY A 514 -32.19 -79.69 29.96
CA GLY A 514 -32.49 -78.27 29.71
C GLY A 514 -31.41 -77.31 30.21
N GLN A 515 -30.27 -77.80 30.72
CA GLN A 515 -29.17 -76.94 31.14
C GLN A 515 -28.28 -76.59 29.95
N VAL A 516 -27.79 -75.36 29.96
CA VAL A 516 -26.79 -74.88 28.99
C VAL A 516 -25.50 -75.65 29.25
N ILE A 517 -24.93 -76.25 28.21
CA ILE A 517 -23.78 -77.20 28.34
C ILE A 517 -22.45 -76.44 28.53
N LEU A 518 -22.55 -75.19 28.99
CA LEU A 518 -21.45 -74.29 29.29
C LEU A 518 -20.94 -74.54 30.70
N SER A 519 -19.76 -75.16 30.80
CA SER A 519 -18.79 -74.93 31.87
C SER A 519 -17.36 -75.16 31.35
#